data_AF-A0A5B1CK90-F1
#
_entry.id   AF-A0A5B1CK90-F1
#
_cell.length_a   1.000
_cell.length_b   1.000
_cell.length_c   1.000
_cell.angle_alpha   90.00
_cell.angle_beta   90.00
_cell.angle_gamma   90.00
#
_symmetry.space_group_name_H-M   'P 1'
#
loop_
_entity.id
_entity.type
_entity.pdbx_description
1 polymer ?
#
loop_
_entity_poly.entity_id
_entity_poly.type
_entity_poly.pdbx_seq_one_letter_code
_entity_poly.pdbx_strand_id
1 'polypeptide(L)'
;MNPALLNAPIPAIALAAVILAGTVTPSIACPFCSAVSQTLRQEMEVMDAVVIASCTQSDVTRNHSTGETTMRIEKVLMGDDHIKVGDEVTAVYYGEVAVGRRFMLSGVDPPDLQWSCLPVTERGEAYVIKVAELADADPAERLRYYDDFLQDEETMLARDAYDEFAIAPYSVMKELHDHMDHDQLVEWISDPELSSDRKRLFLTMLGICGNKDDLPMLEKMLRSTKKSTRGGLDALIACYLTLAGEDGLPLIDELFLNNKSAPYADTYAAIMAVRFHGTEGEVIQRSALVESLHYVLDRKDLADLVIPDLARWEDWTQIDRLTDLFLKSDPDNNWIRVPVINYLRACPLDKAKEAIAKLEKVDPESVKRANTFFSIPVPARDDNTQPADSDASATSNPDHSIASVIAAPAAVAMTPGVKLASAVPLKGPQMGVVAGTSMLMGRRNVAAVDQPDRLANLLQLGFVIAVAISTLMIAQFLLLTGGTLPQQETASAMNENT
;
A
#
# COMPACT_ATOMS: atom_id res chain seq x y z
N MET A 1 18.48 -8.22 75.11
CA MET A 1 17.11 -7.68 75.01
C MET A 1 17.14 -6.56 73.97
N ASN A 2 16.27 -6.69 72.97
CA ASN A 2 16.07 -5.83 71.79
C ASN A 2 15.41 -4.48 72.17
N PRO A 3 15.52 -3.42 71.34
CA PRO A 3 14.65 -3.26 70.15
C PRO A 3 15.43 -2.71 68.92
N ALA A 4 15.30 -3.22 67.69
CA ALA A 4 14.14 -3.26 66.77
C ALA A 4 13.64 -1.87 66.34
N LEU A 5 13.98 -1.43 65.12
CA LEU A 5 13.05 -1.17 64.00
C LEU A 5 13.70 -0.36 62.84
N LEU A 6 13.15 -0.58 61.63
CA LEU A 6 13.43 0.02 60.32
C LEU A 6 14.70 -0.44 59.58
N ASN A 7 14.59 -1.57 58.88
CA ASN A 7 15.13 -1.74 57.53
C ASN A 7 14.28 -2.81 56.81
N ALA A 8 13.40 -2.38 55.91
CA ALA A 8 12.69 -3.26 54.99
C ALA A 8 13.05 -2.83 53.55
N PRO A 9 13.56 -3.72 52.69
CA PRO A 9 13.81 -3.41 51.29
C PRO A 9 12.51 -3.51 50.48
N ILE A 10 12.28 -2.49 49.66
CA ILE A 10 11.22 -2.43 48.64
C ILE A 10 11.58 -3.46 47.55
N PRO A 11 10.68 -4.38 47.16
CA PRO A 11 10.98 -5.33 46.08
C PRO A 11 10.92 -4.60 44.73
N ALA A 12 12.02 -4.64 44.00
CA ALA A 12 12.13 -4.18 42.62
C ALA A 12 11.26 -5.08 41.72
N ILE A 13 10.20 -4.51 41.16
CA ILE A 13 9.41 -5.12 40.09
C ILE A 13 10.18 -4.86 38.79
N ALA A 14 10.90 -5.88 38.32
CA ALA A 14 11.49 -5.90 36.98
C ALA A 14 10.39 -6.20 35.96
N LEU A 15 9.92 -5.16 35.25
CA LEU A 15 9.02 -5.29 34.11
C LEU A 15 9.88 -5.64 32.88
N ALA A 16 9.96 -6.93 32.55
CA ALA A 16 10.58 -7.39 31.30
C ALA A 16 9.59 -7.15 30.14
N ALA A 17 9.78 -6.04 29.42
CA ALA A 17 9.12 -5.80 28.15
C ALA A 17 9.85 -6.62 27.07
N VAL A 18 9.23 -7.72 26.64
CA VAL A 18 9.65 -8.46 25.45
C VAL A 18 9.21 -7.64 24.25
N ILE A 19 10.16 -6.89 23.67
CA ILE A 19 9.99 -6.21 22.38
C ILE A 19 10.19 -7.29 21.31
N LEU A 20 9.09 -7.77 20.73
CA LEU A 20 9.12 -8.57 19.52
C LEU A 20 9.47 -7.64 18.36
N ALA A 21 10.76 -7.50 18.06
CA ALA A 21 11.25 -6.81 16.88
C ALA A 21 11.00 -7.69 15.66
N GLY A 22 9.78 -7.64 15.10
CA GLY A 22 9.51 -8.15 13.77
C GLY A 22 10.23 -7.26 12.76
N THR A 23 11.24 -7.80 12.07
CA THR A 23 11.86 -7.16 10.92
C THR A 23 10.88 -7.19 9.75
N VAL A 24 10.10 -6.13 9.60
CA VAL A 24 9.37 -5.88 8.34
C VAL A 24 10.42 -5.35 7.37
N THR A 25 10.90 -6.21 6.46
CA THR A 25 11.63 -5.74 5.28
C THR A 25 10.67 -4.87 4.47
N PRO A 26 11.02 -3.62 4.13
CA PRO A 26 10.23 -2.85 3.19
C PRO A 26 10.36 -3.55 1.82
N SER A 27 9.29 -4.22 1.40
CA SER A 27 9.17 -4.62 0.00
C SER A 27 9.11 -3.34 -0.82
N ILE A 28 10.14 -3.11 -1.66
CA ILE A 28 10.13 -2.05 -2.66
C ILE A 28 9.16 -2.52 -3.75
N ALA A 29 7.86 -2.34 -3.51
CA ALA A 29 6.81 -2.60 -4.49
C ALA A 29 6.96 -1.66 -5.69
N CYS A 30 6.37 -2.04 -6.83
CA CYS A 30 6.37 -1.19 -8.01
C CYS A 30 5.79 0.19 -7.66
N PRO A 31 6.53 1.30 -7.89
CA PRO A 31 6.12 2.64 -7.45
C PRO A 31 4.86 3.17 -8.15
N PHE A 32 4.34 2.40 -9.10
CA PHE A 32 3.25 2.73 -9.98
C PHE A 32 1.95 1.99 -9.61
N CYS A 33 1.99 0.83 -8.97
CA CYS A 33 0.78 -0.01 -8.83
C CYS A 33 -0.14 0.46 -7.69
N SER A 34 -1.39 0.84 -8.00
CA SER A 34 -2.32 1.49 -7.04
C SER A 34 -3.38 0.59 -6.40
N ALA A 35 -3.41 -0.70 -6.71
CA ALA A 35 -4.33 -1.65 -6.10
C ALA A 35 -3.71 -3.04 -6.15
N VAL A 36 -2.95 -3.40 -5.12
CA VAL A 36 -2.34 -4.73 -5.01
C VAL A 36 -3.07 -5.50 -3.93
N SER A 37 -3.65 -6.65 -4.28
CA SER A 37 -4.08 -7.63 -3.28
C SER A 37 -2.88 -8.40 -2.76
N GLN A 38 -3.08 -9.20 -1.71
CA GLN A 38 -2.15 -10.29 -1.42
C GLN A 38 -2.19 -11.28 -2.60
N THR A 39 -1.02 -11.66 -3.10
CA THR A 39 -0.88 -12.68 -4.16
C THR A 39 -1.24 -14.06 -3.60
N LEU A 40 -1.64 -15.00 -4.45
CA LEU A 40 -1.90 -16.39 -4.05
C LEU A 40 -0.69 -17.01 -3.35
N ARG A 41 0.53 -16.71 -3.80
CA ARG A 41 1.77 -17.13 -3.14
C ARG A 41 1.90 -16.56 -1.73
N GLN A 42 1.62 -15.27 -1.54
CA GLN A 42 1.65 -14.66 -0.21
C GLN A 42 0.51 -15.17 0.68
N GLU A 43 -0.67 -15.43 0.13
CA GLU A 43 -1.79 -16.02 0.87
C GLU A 43 -1.41 -17.43 1.33
N MET A 44 -0.83 -18.22 0.44
CA MET A 44 -0.26 -19.54 0.70
C MET A 44 0.76 -19.53 1.85
N GLU A 45 1.72 -18.59 1.81
CA GLU A 45 2.83 -18.49 2.76
C GLU A 45 2.40 -18.31 4.23
N VAL A 46 1.21 -17.74 4.46
CA VAL A 46 0.70 -17.47 5.82
C VAL A 46 -0.28 -18.54 6.32
N MET A 47 -0.51 -19.62 5.57
CA MET A 47 -1.45 -20.69 5.92
C MET A 47 -0.71 -21.88 6.54
N ASP A 48 -1.38 -22.60 7.44
CA ASP A 48 -0.83 -23.81 8.05
C ASP A 48 -0.90 -25.02 7.09
N ALA A 49 -1.90 -25.04 6.20
CA ALA A 49 -2.02 -26.05 5.14
C ALA A 49 -2.70 -25.49 3.90
N VAL A 50 -2.23 -25.89 2.72
CA VAL A 50 -2.89 -25.59 1.44
C VAL A 50 -2.95 -26.85 0.61
N VAL A 51 -4.14 -27.18 0.11
CA VAL A 51 -4.41 -28.44 -0.59
C VAL A 51 -5.32 -28.25 -1.79
N ILE A 52 -5.24 -29.17 -2.75
CA ILE A 52 -6.30 -29.35 -3.75
C ILE A 52 -7.19 -30.52 -3.32
N ALA A 53 -8.49 -30.27 -3.28
CA ALA A 53 -9.49 -31.24 -2.86
C ALA A 53 -10.60 -31.43 -3.91
N SER A 54 -11.21 -32.60 -3.93
CA SER A 54 -12.42 -32.90 -4.70
C SER A 54 -13.62 -32.99 -3.77
N CYS A 55 -14.75 -32.41 -4.19
CA CYS A 55 -15.97 -32.56 -3.42
C CYS A 55 -16.50 -34.00 -3.51
N THR A 56 -16.83 -34.60 -2.37
CA THR A 56 -17.40 -35.96 -2.30
C THR A 56 -18.92 -35.96 -2.24
N GLN A 57 -19.52 -34.79 -2.01
CA GLN A 57 -20.97 -34.62 -1.89
C GLN A 57 -21.55 -33.94 -3.14
N SER A 58 -22.82 -34.22 -3.40
CA SER A 58 -23.65 -33.47 -4.35
C SER A 58 -24.47 -32.41 -3.60
N ASP A 59 -24.99 -31.43 -4.33
CA ASP A 59 -25.91 -30.43 -3.78
C ASP A 59 -27.12 -31.09 -3.05
N VAL A 60 -27.62 -32.23 -3.55
CA VAL A 60 -28.74 -32.97 -2.95
C VAL A 60 -28.41 -33.61 -1.60
N THR A 61 -27.15 -33.99 -1.40
CA THR A 61 -26.68 -34.71 -0.21
C THR A 61 -26.12 -33.78 0.87
N ARG A 62 -25.95 -32.50 0.54
CA ARG A 62 -25.32 -31.52 1.40
C ARG A 62 -26.32 -30.94 2.40
N ASN A 63 -25.81 -30.54 3.56
CA ASN A 63 -26.59 -29.72 4.49
C ASN A 63 -26.62 -28.25 4.04
N HIS A 64 -27.70 -27.83 3.38
CA HIS A 64 -27.89 -26.44 2.95
C HIS A 64 -27.99 -25.44 4.12
N SER A 65 -28.30 -25.88 5.35
CA SER A 65 -28.43 -24.95 6.49
C SER A 65 -27.09 -24.58 7.12
N THR A 66 -26.09 -25.48 7.09
CA THR A 66 -24.74 -25.20 7.63
C THR A 66 -23.76 -24.77 6.55
N GLY A 67 -24.02 -25.18 5.31
CA GLY A 67 -23.11 -24.94 4.22
C GLY A 67 -21.84 -25.79 4.28
N GLU A 68 -21.77 -26.77 5.17
CA GLU A 68 -20.65 -27.71 5.23
C GLU A 68 -20.66 -28.62 4.01
N THR A 69 -19.46 -28.89 3.47
CA THR A 69 -19.24 -29.79 2.35
C THR A 69 -18.05 -30.67 2.68
N THR A 70 -18.23 -31.98 2.59
CA THR A 70 -17.12 -32.94 2.73
C THR A 70 -16.33 -33.00 1.43
N MET A 71 -15.01 -32.91 1.55
CA MET A 71 -14.08 -32.94 0.44
C MET A 71 -12.94 -33.91 0.73
N ARG A 72 -12.47 -34.61 -0.31
CA ARG A 72 -11.30 -35.49 -0.24
C ARG A 72 -10.08 -34.74 -0.71
N ILE A 73 -9.00 -34.81 0.03
CA ILE A 73 -7.72 -34.20 -0.34
C ILE A 73 -7.03 -35.07 -1.39
N GLU A 74 -6.60 -34.41 -2.46
CA GLU A 74 -6.12 -35.07 -3.68
C GLU A 74 -4.66 -34.68 -3.95
N LYS A 75 -4.27 -33.47 -3.54
CA LYS A 75 -2.86 -33.05 -3.49
C LYS A 75 -2.64 -32.12 -2.29
N VAL A 76 -1.53 -32.32 -1.59
CA VAL A 76 -1.05 -31.37 -0.58
C VAL A 76 -0.01 -30.47 -1.24
N LEU A 77 -0.17 -29.15 -1.09
CA LEU A 77 0.76 -28.14 -1.59
C LEU A 77 1.67 -27.64 -0.48
N MET A 78 1.12 -27.43 0.73
CA MET A 78 1.85 -27.13 1.96
C MET A 78 1.13 -27.74 3.17
N GLY A 79 1.87 -27.96 4.26
CA GLY A 79 1.32 -28.44 5.54
C GLY A 79 1.31 -29.96 5.70
N ASP A 80 2.27 -30.67 5.11
CA ASP A 80 2.38 -32.15 5.18
C ASP A 80 2.46 -32.70 6.62
N ASP A 81 2.86 -31.87 7.59
CA ASP A 81 2.88 -32.20 9.01
C ASP A 81 1.47 -32.25 9.64
N HIS A 82 0.48 -31.64 8.99
CA HIS A 82 -0.90 -31.52 9.50
C HIS A 82 -1.90 -32.38 8.74
N ILE A 83 -1.65 -32.69 7.46
CA ILE A 83 -2.65 -33.30 6.58
C ILE A 83 -2.03 -34.21 5.51
N LYS A 84 -2.79 -35.18 4.99
CA LYS A 84 -2.32 -36.13 3.98
C LYS A 84 -3.28 -36.28 2.81
N VAL A 85 -2.73 -36.68 1.67
CA VAL A 85 -3.52 -37.08 0.51
C VAL A 85 -4.44 -38.25 0.89
N GLY A 86 -5.71 -38.13 0.50
CA GLY A 86 -6.76 -39.09 0.80
C GLY A 86 -7.62 -38.75 2.01
N ASP A 87 -7.16 -37.85 2.89
CA ASP A 87 -7.92 -37.40 4.06
C ASP A 87 -9.23 -36.72 3.64
N GLU A 88 -10.27 -36.87 4.47
CA GLU A 88 -11.54 -36.18 4.29
C GLU A 88 -11.63 -35.01 5.25
N VAL A 89 -11.90 -33.83 4.69
CA VAL A 89 -12.07 -32.58 5.44
C VAL A 89 -13.46 -32.01 5.19
N THR A 90 -13.94 -31.22 6.14
CA THR A 90 -15.21 -30.51 6.01
C THR A 90 -14.93 -29.02 5.95
N ALA A 91 -15.46 -28.37 4.93
CA ALA A 91 -15.29 -26.94 4.72
C ALA A 91 -16.61 -26.28 4.35
N VAL A 92 -16.76 -25.00 4.66
CA VAL A 92 -18.01 -24.26 4.44
C VAL A 92 -17.97 -23.55 3.08
N TYR A 93 -18.89 -23.88 2.17
CA TYR A 93 -18.87 -23.33 0.80
C TYR A 93 -20.26 -23.10 0.20
N TYR A 94 -20.85 -21.92 0.28
CA TYR A 94 -22.23 -21.66 -0.16
C TYR A 94 -22.49 -21.64 -1.69
N GLY A 95 -21.47 -21.91 -2.51
CA GLY A 95 -21.64 -22.00 -3.97
C GLY A 95 -22.15 -23.37 -4.44
N GLU A 96 -22.11 -23.57 -5.75
CA GLU A 96 -22.58 -24.79 -6.40
C GLU A 96 -21.65 -25.98 -6.10
N VAL A 97 -22.22 -27.08 -5.63
CA VAL A 97 -21.48 -28.28 -5.23
C VAL A 97 -21.85 -29.47 -6.12
N ALA A 98 -20.83 -30.10 -6.69
CA ALA A 98 -20.96 -31.32 -7.48
C ALA A 98 -19.85 -32.29 -7.11
N VAL A 99 -20.16 -33.60 -7.13
CA VAL A 99 -19.17 -34.65 -6.88
C VAL A 99 -18.05 -34.53 -7.92
N GLY A 100 -16.81 -34.52 -7.44
CA GLY A 100 -15.61 -34.37 -8.27
C GLY A 100 -15.23 -32.91 -8.58
N ARG A 101 -16.04 -31.91 -8.24
CA ARG A 101 -15.66 -30.49 -8.39
C ARG A 101 -14.40 -30.20 -7.57
N ARG A 102 -13.46 -29.47 -8.18
CA ARG A 102 -12.13 -29.17 -7.62
C ARG A 102 -12.12 -27.84 -6.87
N PHE A 103 -11.38 -27.83 -5.76
CA PHE A 103 -11.21 -26.67 -4.88
C PHE A 103 -9.74 -26.57 -4.43
N MET A 104 -9.24 -25.34 -4.36
CA MET A 104 -8.12 -25.00 -3.49
C MET A 104 -8.68 -24.75 -2.09
N LEU A 105 -8.16 -25.44 -1.09
CA LEU A 105 -8.48 -25.22 0.32
C LEU A 105 -7.27 -24.65 1.03
N SER A 106 -7.47 -23.60 1.82
CA SER A 106 -6.45 -23.01 2.69
C SER A 106 -6.91 -23.10 4.14
N GLY A 107 -6.10 -23.75 4.97
CA GLY A 107 -6.40 -24.11 6.35
C GLY A 107 -5.51 -23.38 7.35
N VAL A 108 -6.08 -23.00 8.49
CA VAL A 108 -5.39 -22.37 9.63
C VAL A 108 -5.79 -23.01 10.96
N ASP A 109 -4.97 -22.85 12.00
CA ASP A 109 -5.23 -23.28 13.39
C ASP A 109 -5.14 -24.81 13.63
N PRO A 110 -3.96 -25.42 13.43
CA PRO A 110 -3.74 -26.83 13.72
C PRO A 110 -3.90 -27.13 15.23
N PRO A 111 -4.41 -28.32 15.62
CA PRO A 111 -4.68 -29.47 14.76
C PRO A 111 -6.08 -29.47 14.12
N ASP A 112 -6.97 -28.54 14.50
CA ASP A 112 -8.36 -28.49 14.02
C ASP A 112 -8.52 -27.43 12.93
N LEU A 113 -7.91 -27.72 11.77
CA LEU A 113 -7.78 -26.78 10.66
C LEU A 113 -9.14 -26.22 10.22
N GLN A 114 -9.25 -24.89 10.23
CA GLN A 114 -10.39 -24.14 9.71
C GLN A 114 -10.15 -23.79 8.24
N TRP A 115 -11.05 -24.23 7.36
CA TRP A 115 -10.84 -24.19 5.91
C TRP A 115 -11.60 -23.07 5.22
N SER A 116 -10.88 -22.31 4.40
CA SER A 116 -11.46 -21.52 3.31
C SER A 116 -11.48 -22.33 2.02
N CYS A 117 -12.44 -22.05 1.12
CA CYS A 117 -12.63 -22.78 -0.13
C CYS A 117 -12.67 -21.85 -1.33
N LEU A 118 -11.82 -22.13 -2.32
CA LEU A 118 -11.84 -21.47 -3.62
C LEU A 118 -12.08 -22.52 -4.71
N PRO A 119 -13.22 -22.48 -5.44
CA PRO A 119 -13.41 -23.39 -6.58
C PRO A 119 -12.39 -23.09 -7.68
N VAL A 120 -11.82 -24.14 -8.26
CA VAL A 120 -10.83 -24.02 -9.35
C VAL A 120 -11.26 -24.82 -10.57
N THR A 121 -10.94 -24.29 -11.75
CA THR A 121 -11.00 -25.04 -13.01
C THR A 121 -9.79 -25.96 -13.11
N GLU A 122 -9.73 -26.82 -14.13
CA GLU A 122 -8.52 -27.62 -14.40
C GLU A 122 -7.30 -26.73 -14.67
N ARG A 123 -7.49 -25.60 -15.37
CA ARG A 123 -6.44 -24.62 -15.64
C ARG A 123 -6.02 -23.89 -14.35
N GLY A 124 -6.98 -23.44 -13.55
CA GLY A 124 -6.72 -22.81 -12.26
C GLY A 124 -6.03 -23.74 -11.27
N GLU A 125 -6.37 -25.02 -11.24
CA GLU A 125 -5.67 -26.02 -10.43
C GLU A 125 -4.21 -26.17 -10.87
N ALA A 126 -3.96 -26.34 -12.16
CA ALA A 126 -2.61 -26.44 -12.69
C ALA A 126 -1.79 -25.18 -12.35
N TYR A 127 -2.42 -24.01 -12.43
CA TYR A 127 -1.80 -22.74 -12.07
C TYR A 127 -1.43 -22.67 -10.59
N VAL A 128 -2.37 -22.94 -9.69
CA VAL A 128 -2.17 -22.92 -8.22
C VAL A 128 -1.08 -23.91 -7.80
N ILE A 129 -1.07 -25.10 -8.40
CA ILE A 129 0.00 -26.08 -8.19
C ILE A 129 1.35 -25.49 -8.56
N LYS A 130 1.45 -24.84 -9.73
CA LYS A 130 2.71 -24.30 -10.20
C LYS A 130 3.18 -23.11 -9.36
N VAL A 131 2.26 -22.27 -8.88
CA VAL A 131 2.55 -21.19 -7.93
C VAL A 131 3.19 -21.73 -6.65
N ALA A 132 2.61 -22.80 -6.07
CA ALA A 132 3.19 -23.44 -4.89
C ALA A 132 4.58 -24.03 -5.15
N GLU A 133 4.79 -24.65 -6.32
CA GLU A 133 6.10 -25.18 -6.73
C GLU A 133 7.17 -24.09 -6.94
N LEU A 134 6.73 -22.87 -7.28
CA LEU A 134 7.59 -21.72 -7.54
C LEU A 134 7.80 -20.83 -6.31
N ALA A 135 7.26 -21.17 -5.13
CA ALA A 135 7.30 -20.32 -3.95
C ALA A 135 8.73 -19.86 -3.59
N ASP A 136 9.67 -20.81 -3.62
CA ASP A 136 11.09 -20.61 -3.30
C ASP A 136 11.96 -20.30 -4.53
N ALA A 137 11.37 -20.20 -5.72
CA ALA A 137 12.10 -19.87 -6.94
C ALA A 137 12.58 -18.41 -6.91
N ASP A 138 13.61 -18.14 -7.72
CA ASP A 138 14.11 -16.79 -7.91
C ASP A 138 12.99 -15.83 -8.39
N PRO A 139 12.91 -14.58 -7.88
CA PRO A 139 11.85 -13.66 -8.25
C PRO A 139 11.66 -13.47 -9.76
N ALA A 140 12.74 -13.42 -10.55
CA ALA A 140 12.63 -13.27 -11.99
C ALA A 140 12.11 -14.54 -12.67
N GLU A 141 12.46 -15.72 -12.14
CA GLU A 141 11.88 -17.00 -12.59
C GLU A 141 10.37 -17.07 -12.35
N ARG A 142 9.91 -16.59 -11.19
CA ARG A 142 8.48 -16.52 -10.90
C ARG A 142 7.75 -15.59 -11.86
N LEU A 143 8.27 -14.37 -12.08
CA LEU A 143 7.64 -13.41 -12.99
C LEU A 143 7.56 -13.92 -14.43
N ARG A 144 8.57 -14.67 -14.90
CA ARG A 144 8.50 -15.32 -16.23
C ARG A 144 7.33 -16.28 -16.35
N TYR A 145 6.99 -16.99 -15.28
CA TYR A 145 5.79 -17.82 -15.27
C TYR A 145 4.50 -16.99 -15.28
N TYR A 146 4.45 -15.89 -14.49
CA TYR A 146 3.26 -15.04 -14.41
C TYR A 146 2.99 -14.22 -15.68
N ASP A 147 4.01 -13.95 -16.51
CA ASP A 147 3.91 -13.15 -17.74
C ASP A 147 2.83 -13.70 -18.69
N ASP A 148 2.79 -15.03 -18.83
CA ASP A 148 1.81 -15.78 -19.65
C ASP A 148 0.35 -15.55 -19.23
N PHE A 149 0.11 -15.03 -18.02
CA PHE A 149 -1.22 -14.92 -17.42
C PHE A 149 -1.69 -13.48 -17.25
N LEU A 150 -0.86 -12.48 -17.60
CA LEU A 150 -1.18 -11.07 -17.34
C LEU A 150 -2.57 -10.65 -17.85
N GLN A 151 -3.03 -11.15 -18.99
CA GLN A 151 -4.39 -10.94 -19.51
C GLN A 151 -5.18 -12.24 -19.74
N ASP A 152 -4.98 -13.24 -18.88
CA ASP A 152 -5.72 -14.51 -18.96
C ASP A 152 -7.25 -14.27 -18.87
N GLU A 153 -8.03 -15.09 -19.58
CA GLU A 153 -9.50 -15.06 -19.55
C GLU A 153 -10.05 -15.45 -18.16
N GLU A 154 -9.32 -16.29 -17.42
CA GLU A 154 -9.63 -16.60 -16.04
C GLU A 154 -9.17 -15.46 -15.12
N THR A 155 -10.14 -14.71 -14.61
CA THR A 155 -9.90 -13.50 -13.80
C THR A 155 -9.05 -13.73 -12.56
N MET A 156 -9.06 -14.93 -11.98
CA MET A 156 -8.20 -15.31 -10.86
C MET A 156 -6.72 -15.27 -11.27
N LEU A 157 -6.36 -15.88 -12.40
CA LEU A 157 -4.99 -15.99 -12.90
C LEU A 157 -4.49 -14.61 -13.32
N ALA A 158 -5.31 -13.88 -14.08
CA ALA A 158 -4.95 -12.55 -14.55
C ALA A 158 -4.81 -11.50 -13.45
N ARG A 159 -5.51 -11.70 -12.32
CA ARG A 159 -5.37 -10.84 -11.14
C ARG A 159 -4.12 -11.19 -10.36
N ASP A 160 -3.91 -12.47 -10.09
CA ASP A 160 -2.74 -12.94 -9.33
C ASP A 160 -1.43 -12.59 -10.03
N ALA A 161 -1.35 -12.85 -11.35
CA ALA A 161 -0.20 -12.46 -12.17
C ALA A 161 0.04 -10.94 -12.14
N TYR A 162 -1.01 -10.13 -12.27
CA TYR A 162 -0.89 -8.68 -12.14
C TYR A 162 -0.34 -8.28 -10.76
N ASP A 163 -0.86 -8.88 -9.68
CA ASP A 163 -0.45 -8.57 -8.31
C ASP A 163 1.02 -8.96 -8.07
N GLU A 164 1.50 -10.07 -8.63
CA GLU A 164 2.91 -10.51 -8.56
C GLU A 164 3.85 -9.52 -9.27
N PHE A 165 3.49 -9.04 -10.46
CA PHE A 165 4.24 -7.97 -11.12
C PHE A 165 4.15 -6.64 -10.36
N ALA A 166 3.00 -6.34 -9.76
CA ALA A 166 2.79 -5.10 -9.05
C ALA A 166 3.60 -4.97 -7.76
N ILE A 167 3.89 -6.08 -7.08
CA ILE A 167 4.77 -6.09 -5.91
C ILE A 167 6.25 -6.27 -6.25
N ALA A 168 6.58 -6.58 -7.50
CA ALA A 168 7.96 -6.85 -7.89
C ALA A 168 8.83 -5.59 -7.82
N PRO A 169 10.07 -5.70 -7.32
CA PRO A 169 11.06 -4.63 -7.47
C PRO A 169 11.36 -4.37 -8.94
N TYR A 170 11.57 -3.10 -9.30
CA TYR A 170 11.86 -2.72 -10.69
C TYR A 170 13.12 -3.38 -11.25
N SER A 171 14.15 -3.58 -10.41
CA SER A 171 15.36 -4.32 -10.79
C SER A 171 15.08 -5.74 -11.28
N VAL A 172 14.16 -6.46 -10.63
CA VAL A 172 13.76 -7.81 -11.04
C VAL A 172 12.99 -7.77 -12.36
N MET A 173 12.11 -6.79 -12.54
CA MET A 173 11.40 -6.62 -13.82
C MET A 173 12.37 -6.35 -14.98
N LYS A 174 13.47 -5.61 -14.77
CA LYS A 174 14.50 -5.38 -15.80
C LYS A 174 15.13 -6.70 -16.30
N GLU A 175 15.24 -7.71 -15.45
CA GLU A 175 15.79 -9.02 -15.82
C GLU A 175 14.90 -9.80 -16.80
N LEU A 176 13.63 -9.39 -16.95
CA LEU A 176 12.69 -9.99 -17.89
C LEU A 176 12.74 -9.37 -19.30
N HIS A 177 13.64 -8.40 -19.56
CA HIS A 177 13.76 -7.69 -20.83
C HIS A 177 13.61 -8.59 -22.07
N ASP A 178 14.38 -9.68 -22.14
CA ASP A 178 14.42 -10.56 -23.31
C ASP A 178 13.21 -11.51 -23.42
N HIS A 179 12.36 -11.55 -22.39
CA HIS A 179 11.18 -12.41 -22.35
C HIS A 179 9.90 -11.65 -22.73
N MET A 180 9.85 -10.34 -22.48
CA MET A 180 8.66 -9.52 -22.72
C MET A 180 8.30 -9.45 -24.22
N ASP A 181 7.04 -9.71 -24.53
CA ASP A 181 6.50 -9.52 -25.88
C ASP A 181 6.16 -8.04 -26.13
N HIS A 182 7.09 -7.36 -26.79
CA HIS A 182 6.97 -5.96 -27.17
C HIS A 182 5.66 -5.64 -27.93
N ASP A 183 5.34 -6.42 -28.96
CA ASP A 183 4.22 -6.11 -29.85
C ASP A 183 2.88 -6.31 -29.13
N GLN A 184 2.80 -7.33 -28.28
CA GLN A 184 1.66 -7.56 -27.41
C GLN A 184 1.45 -6.42 -26.40
N LEU A 185 2.53 -5.92 -25.78
CA LEU A 185 2.43 -4.77 -24.87
C LEU A 185 1.91 -3.52 -25.59
N VAL A 186 2.41 -3.24 -26.80
CA VAL A 186 1.94 -2.11 -27.62
C VAL A 186 0.46 -2.26 -27.99
N GLU A 187 0.02 -3.47 -28.35
CA GLU A 187 -1.39 -3.78 -28.61
C GLU A 187 -2.26 -3.49 -27.38
N TRP A 188 -1.88 -4.02 -26.22
CA TRP A 188 -2.61 -3.84 -24.96
C TRP A 188 -2.68 -2.38 -24.50
N ILE A 189 -1.56 -1.65 -24.56
CA ILE A 189 -1.50 -0.23 -24.17
C ILE A 189 -2.44 0.62 -25.04
N SER A 190 -2.55 0.25 -26.32
CA SER A 190 -3.38 0.93 -27.30
C SER A 190 -4.89 0.68 -27.12
N ASP A 191 -5.28 -0.36 -26.36
CA ASP A 191 -6.67 -0.65 -26.06
C ASP A 191 -7.32 0.46 -25.19
N PRO A 192 -8.37 1.14 -25.67
CA PRO A 192 -9.08 2.16 -24.89
C PRO A 192 -9.87 1.61 -23.70
N GLU A 193 -10.21 0.31 -23.69
CA GLU A 193 -10.98 -0.34 -22.62
C GLU A 193 -10.10 -0.92 -21.52
N LEU A 194 -8.78 -0.99 -21.73
CA LEU A 194 -7.83 -1.45 -20.72
C LEU A 194 -7.88 -0.55 -19.48
N SER A 195 -7.96 -1.17 -18.30
CA SER A 195 -7.97 -0.43 -17.03
C SER A 195 -6.68 0.39 -16.84
N SER A 196 -6.77 1.49 -16.11
CA SER A 196 -5.60 2.37 -15.87
C SER A 196 -4.48 1.67 -15.10
N ASP A 197 -4.82 0.76 -14.17
CA ASP A 197 -3.84 -0.01 -13.40
C ASP A 197 -3.04 -0.96 -14.31
N ARG A 198 -3.72 -1.71 -15.18
CA ARG A 198 -3.08 -2.60 -16.16
C ARG A 198 -2.23 -1.83 -17.16
N LYS A 199 -2.77 -0.73 -17.68
CA LYS A 199 -2.04 0.16 -18.61
C LYS A 199 -0.74 0.68 -17.98
N ARG A 200 -0.77 0.99 -16.68
CA ARG A 200 0.41 1.45 -15.96
C ARG A 200 1.50 0.38 -15.86
N LEU A 201 1.13 -0.87 -15.57
CA LEU A 201 2.07 -2.00 -15.58
C LEU A 201 2.66 -2.20 -16.98
N PHE A 202 1.84 -2.26 -18.02
CA PHE A 202 2.32 -2.50 -19.38
C PHE A 202 3.20 -1.37 -19.91
N LEU A 203 2.91 -0.11 -19.58
CA LEU A 203 3.81 1.01 -19.88
C LEU A 203 5.15 0.89 -19.16
N THR A 204 5.15 0.36 -17.93
CA THR A 204 6.40 0.10 -17.19
C THR A 204 7.22 -1.00 -17.88
N MET A 205 6.56 -2.08 -18.33
CA MET A 205 7.19 -3.16 -19.09
C MET A 205 7.68 -2.69 -20.46
N LEU A 206 6.91 -1.87 -21.17
CA LEU A 206 7.34 -1.26 -22.44
C LEU A 206 8.53 -0.32 -22.22
N GLY A 207 8.63 0.36 -21.08
CA GLY A 207 9.83 1.11 -20.72
C GLY A 207 11.09 0.23 -20.60
N ILE A 208 10.94 -1.08 -20.34
CA ILE A 208 12.04 -2.04 -20.25
C ILE A 208 12.40 -2.58 -21.64
N CYS A 209 11.45 -3.18 -22.37
CA CYS A 209 11.72 -3.86 -23.64
C CYS A 209 11.52 -3.00 -24.89
N GLY A 210 10.98 -1.79 -24.75
CA GLY A 210 10.68 -0.85 -25.82
C GLY A 210 11.91 -0.11 -26.33
N ASN A 211 11.70 0.71 -27.35
CA ASN A 211 12.77 1.46 -28.00
C ASN A 211 12.26 2.80 -28.60
N LYS A 212 13.14 3.50 -29.32
CA LYS A 212 12.81 4.84 -29.85
C LYS A 212 11.70 4.84 -30.89
N ASP A 213 11.39 3.71 -31.51
CA ASP A 213 10.30 3.60 -32.49
C ASP A 213 8.92 3.72 -31.84
N ASP A 214 8.82 3.57 -30.50
CA ASP A 214 7.58 3.74 -29.73
C ASP A 214 7.24 5.21 -29.42
N LEU A 215 8.24 6.10 -29.51
CA LEU A 215 8.09 7.51 -29.12
C LEU A 215 6.93 8.23 -29.84
N PRO A 216 6.68 8.04 -31.15
CA PRO A 216 5.54 8.68 -31.82
C PRO A 216 4.18 8.26 -31.24
N MET A 217 4.04 7.00 -30.81
CA MET A 217 2.82 6.51 -30.16
C MET A 217 2.67 7.16 -28.78
N LEU A 218 3.74 7.13 -27.96
CA LEU A 218 3.73 7.65 -26.60
C LEU A 218 3.49 9.17 -26.58
N GLU A 219 4.15 9.94 -27.46
CA GLU A 219 3.91 11.38 -27.58
C GLU A 219 2.46 11.69 -27.97
N LYS A 220 1.90 10.94 -28.92
CA LYS A 220 0.49 11.08 -29.31
C LYS A 220 -0.45 10.83 -28.13
N MET A 221 -0.12 9.86 -27.27
CA MET A 221 -0.89 9.59 -26.05
C MET A 221 -0.75 10.73 -25.03
N LEU A 222 0.47 11.23 -24.79
CA LEU A 222 0.76 12.33 -23.87
C LEU A 222 0.01 13.62 -24.24
N ARG A 223 -0.10 13.92 -25.54
CA ARG A 223 -0.83 15.09 -26.05
C ARG A 223 -2.35 14.93 -26.06
N SER A 224 -2.87 13.74 -25.78
CA SER A 224 -4.32 13.50 -25.71
C SER A 224 -4.95 14.20 -24.51
N THR A 225 -6.24 14.54 -24.61
CA THR A 225 -7.06 15.00 -23.47
C THR A 225 -8.03 13.92 -22.99
N LYS A 226 -8.04 12.74 -23.64
CA LYS A 226 -8.95 11.63 -23.30
C LYS A 226 -8.38 10.81 -22.16
N LYS A 227 -9.18 10.61 -21.11
CA LYS A 227 -8.81 9.79 -19.95
C LYS A 227 -8.46 8.34 -20.32
N SER A 228 -9.17 7.73 -21.27
CA SER A 228 -8.88 6.35 -21.74
C SER A 228 -7.52 6.23 -22.43
N THR A 229 -7.03 7.31 -23.05
CA THR A 229 -5.70 7.36 -23.66
C THR A 229 -4.60 7.63 -22.63
N ARG A 230 -4.87 8.46 -21.62
CA ARG A 230 -3.89 8.86 -20.58
C ARG A 230 -4.05 8.14 -19.25
N GLY A 231 -4.67 6.96 -19.26
CA GLY A 231 -4.70 6.08 -18.08
C GLY A 231 -3.27 5.72 -17.66
N GLY A 232 -2.94 5.84 -16.38
CA GLY A 232 -1.57 5.61 -15.90
C GLY A 232 -0.55 6.64 -16.39
N LEU A 233 -0.93 7.93 -16.42
CA LEU A 233 -0.11 9.02 -16.96
C LEU A 233 1.33 9.08 -16.41
N ASP A 234 1.50 8.76 -15.14
CA ASP A 234 2.79 8.66 -14.46
C ASP A 234 3.71 7.64 -15.15
N ALA A 235 3.24 6.40 -15.37
CA ALA A 235 4.02 5.41 -16.12
C ALA A 235 4.13 5.75 -17.61
N LEU A 236 3.15 6.45 -18.19
CA LEU A 236 3.26 6.91 -19.59
C LEU A 236 4.41 7.92 -19.75
N ILE A 237 4.51 8.88 -18.84
CA ILE A 237 5.61 9.85 -18.80
C ILE A 237 6.93 9.12 -18.50
N ALA A 238 6.93 8.21 -17.53
CA ALA A 238 8.12 7.44 -17.17
C ALA A 238 8.64 6.63 -18.36
N CYS A 239 7.78 5.85 -19.02
CA CYS A 239 8.08 5.08 -20.22
C CYS A 239 8.64 5.97 -21.33
N TYR A 240 7.97 7.09 -21.65
CA TYR A 240 8.46 8.03 -22.65
C TYR A 240 9.86 8.55 -22.32
N LEU A 241 10.11 8.94 -21.07
CA LEU A 241 11.43 9.42 -20.62
C LEU A 241 12.49 8.31 -20.60
N THR A 242 12.11 7.05 -20.32
CA THR A 242 13.04 5.91 -20.43
C THR A 242 13.55 5.75 -21.86
N LEU A 243 12.66 5.86 -22.85
CA LEU A 243 13.00 5.64 -24.26
C LEU A 243 13.62 6.88 -24.92
N ALA A 244 13.18 8.08 -24.54
CA ALA A 244 13.70 9.34 -25.07
C ALA A 244 15.01 9.80 -24.40
N GLY A 245 15.21 9.43 -23.13
CA GLY A 245 16.26 9.99 -22.30
C GLY A 245 16.02 11.48 -21.99
N GLU A 246 17.11 12.22 -21.77
CA GLU A 246 17.07 13.64 -21.43
C GLU A 246 16.38 14.50 -22.51
N ASP A 247 16.50 14.12 -23.78
CA ASP A 247 15.84 14.79 -24.92
C ASP A 247 14.30 14.79 -24.82
N GLY A 248 13.73 13.93 -23.97
CA GLY A 248 12.29 13.88 -23.71
C GLY A 248 11.77 14.93 -22.73
N LEU A 249 12.63 15.48 -21.84
CA LEU A 249 12.22 16.41 -20.79
C LEU A 249 11.49 17.67 -21.31
N PRO A 250 11.92 18.32 -22.42
CA PRO A 250 11.24 19.51 -22.93
C PRO A 250 9.73 19.30 -23.21
N LEU A 251 9.34 18.10 -23.67
CA LEU A 251 7.93 17.78 -23.90
C LEU A 251 7.16 17.67 -22.57
N ILE A 252 7.75 17.02 -21.57
CA ILE A 252 7.13 16.84 -20.26
C ILE A 252 7.01 18.17 -19.52
N ASP A 253 8.01 19.04 -19.66
CA ASP A 253 7.98 20.41 -19.16
C ASP A 253 6.88 21.22 -19.82
N GLU A 254 6.81 21.22 -21.16
CA GLU A 254 5.79 21.91 -21.95
C GLU A 254 4.39 21.48 -21.54
N LEU A 255 4.15 20.18 -21.38
CA LEU A 255 2.81 19.65 -21.16
C LEU A 255 2.36 19.73 -19.70
N PHE A 256 3.25 19.50 -18.72
CA PHE A 256 2.85 19.21 -17.35
C PHE A 256 3.56 20.01 -16.26
N LEU A 257 4.88 20.23 -16.34
CA LEU A 257 5.64 20.84 -15.24
C LEU A 257 5.67 22.37 -15.32
N ASN A 258 5.93 22.93 -16.50
CA ASN A 258 5.90 24.38 -16.75
C ASN A 258 4.51 24.88 -17.19
N ASN A 259 3.61 23.96 -17.56
CA ASN A 259 2.23 24.30 -17.89
C ASN A 259 1.41 24.67 -16.65
N LYS A 260 1.25 25.97 -16.38
CA LYS A 260 0.45 26.46 -15.24
C LYS A 260 -1.04 26.18 -15.36
N SER A 261 -1.52 25.74 -16.53
CA SER A 261 -2.90 25.32 -16.76
C SER A 261 -3.08 23.80 -16.71
N ALA A 262 -2.01 23.03 -16.54
CA ALA A 262 -2.11 21.58 -16.37
C ALA A 262 -2.91 21.26 -15.09
N PRO A 263 -3.84 20.28 -15.13
CA PRO A 263 -4.52 19.80 -13.94
C PRO A 263 -3.54 19.37 -12.85
N TYR A 264 -3.91 19.59 -11.59
CA TYR A 264 -3.10 19.17 -10.42
C TYR A 264 -2.62 17.71 -10.55
N ALA A 265 -3.53 16.80 -10.85
CA ALA A 265 -3.23 15.37 -10.98
C ALA A 265 -2.23 15.06 -12.10
N ASP A 266 -2.22 15.86 -13.17
CA ASP A 266 -1.34 15.65 -14.31
C ASP A 266 0.09 16.09 -13.98
N THR A 267 0.25 17.25 -13.35
CA THR A 267 1.56 17.71 -12.88
C THR A 267 2.08 16.82 -11.75
N TYR A 268 1.20 16.33 -10.86
CA TYR A 268 1.56 15.33 -9.86
C TYR A 268 2.11 14.05 -10.49
N ALA A 269 1.43 13.52 -11.53
CA ALA A 269 1.91 12.35 -12.26
C ALA A 269 3.28 12.58 -12.91
N ALA A 270 3.53 13.77 -13.47
CA ALA A 270 4.83 14.14 -14.01
C ALA A 270 5.92 14.20 -12.94
N ILE A 271 5.63 14.75 -11.75
CA ILE A 271 6.55 14.75 -10.60
C ILE A 271 6.90 13.31 -10.19
N MET A 272 5.91 12.41 -10.14
CA MET A 272 6.14 10.99 -9.81
C MET A 272 7.03 10.30 -10.84
N ALA A 273 6.83 10.57 -12.13
CA ALA A 273 7.69 10.04 -13.19
C ALA A 273 9.12 10.57 -13.11
N VAL A 274 9.31 11.87 -12.85
CA VAL A 274 10.64 12.46 -12.63
C VAL A 274 11.32 11.85 -11.40
N ARG A 275 10.56 11.63 -10.31
CA ARG A 275 11.07 10.97 -9.10
C ARG A 275 11.53 9.55 -9.37
N PHE A 276 10.74 8.77 -10.11
CA PHE A 276 11.14 7.44 -10.56
C PHE A 276 12.47 7.47 -11.33
N HIS A 277 12.65 8.42 -12.27
CA HIS A 277 13.90 8.55 -13.00
C HIS A 277 15.09 8.97 -12.13
N GLY A 278 14.85 9.78 -11.09
CA GLY A 278 15.87 10.17 -10.13
C GLY A 278 16.28 9.07 -9.15
N THR A 279 15.50 7.98 -9.05
CA THR A 279 15.75 6.87 -8.11
C THR A 279 16.07 5.53 -8.78
N GLU A 280 15.33 5.15 -9.82
CA GLU A 280 15.31 3.80 -10.41
C GLU A 280 15.63 3.79 -11.92
N GLY A 281 15.35 4.89 -12.63
CA GLY A 281 15.34 4.90 -14.10
C GLY A 281 16.73 4.83 -14.76
N GLU A 282 17.77 5.33 -14.10
CA GLU A 282 19.20 5.24 -14.53
C GLU A 282 19.53 5.81 -15.94
N VAL A 283 18.56 6.39 -16.66
CA VAL A 283 18.73 6.91 -18.04
C VAL A 283 18.93 8.43 -18.14
N ILE A 284 18.53 9.19 -17.12
CA ILE A 284 18.60 10.66 -17.11
C ILE A 284 19.41 11.12 -15.89
N GLN A 285 20.32 12.06 -16.08
CA GLN A 285 21.08 12.62 -14.97
C GLN A 285 20.18 13.40 -14.02
N ARG A 286 20.38 13.23 -12.71
CA ARG A 286 19.61 13.94 -11.67
C ARG A 286 19.66 15.45 -11.85
N SER A 287 20.78 16.00 -12.33
CA SER A 287 20.94 17.42 -12.66
C SER A 287 19.92 17.92 -13.69
N ALA A 288 19.61 17.14 -14.73
CA ALA A 288 18.59 17.51 -15.71
C ALA A 288 17.17 17.38 -15.14
N LEU A 289 16.94 16.38 -14.29
CA LEU A 289 15.65 16.16 -13.63
C LEU A 289 15.29 17.29 -12.64
N VAL A 290 16.25 17.78 -11.85
CA VAL A 290 15.99 18.87 -10.88
C VAL A 290 15.61 20.18 -11.58
N GLU A 291 16.21 20.49 -12.73
CA GLU A 291 15.85 21.68 -13.52
C GLU A 291 14.38 21.62 -13.96
N SER A 292 13.87 20.44 -14.31
CA SER A 292 12.44 20.24 -14.62
C SER A 292 11.55 20.49 -13.39
N LEU A 293 11.99 20.07 -12.20
CA LEU A 293 11.25 20.32 -10.95
C LEU A 293 11.23 21.79 -10.53
N HIS A 294 12.18 22.61 -10.99
CA HIS A 294 12.17 24.05 -10.70
C HIS A 294 10.94 24.76 -11.24
N TYR A 295 10.34 24.28 -12.33
CA TYR A 295 9.08 24.86 -12.84
C TYR A 295 7.93 24.73 -11.83
N VAL A 296 7.92 23.64 -11.06
CA VAL A 296 6.88 23.35 -10.07
C VAL A 296 6.97 24.28 -8.86
N LEU A 297 8.14 24.85 -8.55
CA LEU A 297 8.26 25.81 -7.45
C LEU A 297 7.42 27.10 -7.65
N ASP A 298 7.00 27.41 -8.88
CA ASP A 298 6.07 28.52 -9.14
C ASP A 298 4.59 28.12 -9.10
N ARG A 299 4.29 26.84 -8.82
CA ARG A 299 2.94 26.29 -8.62
C ARG A 299 2.64 26.27 -7.13
N LYS A 300 1.92 27.28 -6.63
CA LYS A 300 1.65 27.41 -5.18
C LYS A 300 0.99 26.19 -4.54
N ASP A 301 0.23 25.44 -5.32
CA ASP A 301 -0.50 24.22 -4.92
C ASP A 301 0.35 22.94 -4.95
N LEU A 302 1.53 22.97 -5.56
CA LEU A 302 2.40 21.79 -5.74
C LEU A 302 3.84 21.99 -5.31
N ALA A 303 4.26 23.23 -5.01
CA ALA A 303 5.65 23.54 -4.70
C ALA A 303 6.17 22.74 -3.50
N ASP A 304 5.31 22.41 -2.54
CA ASP A 304 5.63 21.55 -1.39
C ASP A 304 6.08 20.15 -1.78
N LEU A 305 5.59 19.62 -2.90
CA LEU A 305 5.83 18.24 -3.31
C LEU A 305 7.25 17.99 -3.82
N VAL A 306 7.93 19.03 -4.34
CA VAL A 306 9.25 18.91 -4.97
C VAL A 306 10.39 19.37 -4.06
N ILE A 307 10.12 20.19 -3.03
CA ILE A 307 11.16 20.67 -2.11
C ILE A 307 11.95 19.53 -1.45
N PRO A 308 11.31 18.43 -0.97
CA PRO A 308 12.06 17.30 -0.43
C PRO A 308 12.96 16.61 -1.45
N ASP A 309 12.53 16.54 -2.72
CA ASP A 309 13.34 15.95 -3.79
C ASP A 309 14.57 16.81 -4.08
N LEU A 310 14.42 18.14 -4.14
CA LEU A 310 15.55 19.07 -4.31
C LEU A 310 16.58 18.94 -3.17
N ALA A 311 16.10 18.78 -1.93
CA ALA A 311 16.98 18.56 -0.78
C ALA A 311 17.69 17.19 -0.86
N ARG A 312 16.95 16.14 -1.23
CA ARG A 312 17.48 14.77 -1.35
C ARG A 312 18.52 14.64 -2.44
N TRP A 313 18.34 15.36 -3.54
CA TRP A 313 19.23 15.37 -4.71
C TRP A 313 20.24 16.52 -4.70
N GLU A 314 20.44 17.14 -3.54
CA GLU A 314 21.45 18.19 -3.29
C GLU A 314 21.41 19.39 -4.24
N ASP A 315 20.25 19.71 -4.81
CA ASP A 315 20.11 20.94 -5.60
C ASP A 315 20.02 22.15 -4.66
N TRP A 316 21.18 22.73 -4.34
CA TRP A 316 21.28 23.90 -3.45
C TRP A 316 21.05 25.24 -4.16
N THR A 317 20.80 25.24 -5.47
CA THR A 317 20.67 26.48 -6.26
C THR A 317 19.44 27.30 -5.88
N GLN A 318 18.43 26.69 -5.25
CA GLN A 318 17.13 27.29 -4.97
C GLN A 318 17.01 27.97 -3.59
N ILE A 319 18.11 28.16 -2.83
CA ILE A 319 18.07 28.76 -1.47
C ILE A 319 17.29 30.08 -1.43
N ASP A 320 17.59 31.01 -2.35
CA ASP A 320 16.96 32.33 -2.34
C ASP A 320 15.47 32.24 -2.67
N ARG A 321 15.13 31.41 -3.67
CA ARG A 321 13.75 31.21 -4.11
C ARG A 321 12.90 30.55 -3.02
N LEU A 322 13.43 29.53 -2.34
CA LEU A 322 12.72 28.85 -1.25
C LEU A 322 12.59 29.74 -0.01
N THR A 323 13.60 30.56 0.28
CA THR A 323 13.51 31.58 1.34
C THR A 323 12.39 32.59 1.02
N ASP A 324 12.33 33.08 -0.22
CA ASP A 324 11.25 33.98 -0.67
C ASP A 324 9.87 33.30 -0.64
N LEU A 325 9.80 32.03 -1.02
CA LEU A 325 8.57 31.23 -0.96
C LEU A 325 8.06 31.09 0.48
N PHE A 326 8.94 30.83 1.45
CA PHE A 326 8.60 30.81 2.88
C PHE A 326 8.04 32.15 3.36
N LEU A 327 8.68 33.26 2.97
CA LEU A 327 8.27 34.60 3.39
C LEU A 327 6.93 35.03 2.79
N LYS A 328 6.64 34.59 1.56
CA LYS A 328 5.40 34.88 0.84
C LYS A 328 4.26 33.92 1.17
N SER A 329 4.56 32.74 1.73
CA SER A 329 3.53 31.78 2.12
C SER A 329 2.76 32.29 3.34
N ASP A 330 1.50 31.87 3.43
CA ASP A 330 0.67 32.13 4.62
C ASP A 330 1.38 31.62 5.91
N PRO A 331 1.30 32.37 7.03
CA PRO A 331 1.74 31.93 8.34
C PRO A 331 1.41 30.49 8.73
N ASP A 332 0.22 30.04 8.39
CA ASP A 332 -0.29 28.73 8.78
C ASP A 332 -0.01 27.65 7.72
N ASN A 333 0.61 28.02 6.59
CA ASN A 333 0.96 27.07 5.53
C ASN A 333 2.24 26.29 5.87
N ASN A 334 2.07 25.31 6.75
CA ASN A 334 3.13 24.43 7.20
C ASN A 334 3.64 23.48 6.12
N TRP A 335 2.84 23.22 5.08
CA TRP A 335 3.21 22.40 3.92
C TRP A 335 4.33 23.01 3.09
N ILE A 336 4.46 24.34 3.07
CA ILE A 336 5.59 25.02 2.43
C ILE A 336 6.69 25.32 3.44
N ARG A 337 6.33 25.87 4.60
CA ARG A 337 7.31 26.39 5.55
C ARG A 337 8.22 25.33 6.15
N VAL A 338 7.65 24.20 6.56
CA VAL A 338 8.45 23.12 7.18
C VAL A 338 9.38 22.46 6.15
N PRO A 339 8.93 22.10 4.93
CA PRO A 339 9.84 21.60 3.91
C PRO A 339 10.94 22.56 3.51
N VAL A 340 10.67 23.87 3.39
CA VAL A 340 11.74 24.87 3.12
C VAL A 340 12.80 24.86 4.21
N ILE A 341 12.40 24.84 5.49
CA ILE A 341 13.39 24.76 6.59
C ILE A 341 14.16 23.43 6.52
N ASN A 342 13.50 22.30 6.23
CA ASN A 342 14.19 21.02 6.11
C ASN A 342 15.20 20.98 4.95
N TYR A 343 14.86 21.60 3.80
CA TYR A 343 15.79 21.80 2.70
C TYR A 343 17.01 22.63 3.14
N LEU A 344 16.79 23.76 3.85
CA LEU A 344 17.89 24.60 4.31
C LEU A 344 18.74 23.90 5.39
N ARG A 345 18.14 23.04 6.21
CA ARG A 345 18.85 22.23 7.22
C ARG A 345 19.72 21.14 6.59
N ALA A 346 19.29 20.58 5.46
CA ALA A 346 20.07 19.61 4.70
C ALA A 346 21.22 20.28 3.94
N CYS A 347 21.05 21.54 3.52
CA CYS A 347 22.04 22.28 2.77
C CYS A 347 23.30 22.60 3.61
N PRO A 348 24.52 22.21 3.17
CA PRO A 348 25.74 22.43 3.93
C PRO A 348 26.28 23.87 3.86
N LEU A 349 25.75 24.69 2.95
CA LEU A 349 26.25 26.04 2.68
C LEU A 349 25.94 27.02 3.81
N ASP A 350 26.87 27.92 4.14
CA ASP A 350 26.66 28.93 5.18
C ASP A 350 25.49 29.86 4.88
N LYS A 351 25.23 30.11 3.59
CA LYS A 351 24.05 30.86 3.12
C LYS A 351 22.73 30.25 3.64
N ALA A 352 22.63 28.92 3.73
CA ALA A 352 21.44 28.26 4.25
C ALA A 352 21.29 28.47 5.77
N LYS A 353 22.39 28.43 6.52
CA LYS A 353 22.40 28.75 7.97
C LYS A 353 21.96 30.19 8.22
N GLU A 354 22.47 31.12 7.42
CA GLU A 354 22.05 32.53 7.47
C GLU A 354 20.56 32.70 7.13
N ALA A 355 20.05 31.96 6.14
CA ALA A 355 18.65 31.97 5.78
C ALA A 355 17.78 31.45 6.94
N ILE A 356 18.13 30.30 7.55
CA ILE A 356 17.41 29.77 8.71
C ILE A 356 17.36 30.80 9.85
N ALA A 357 18.50 31.43 10.20
CA ALA A 357 18.54 32.44 11.26
C ALA A 357 17.67 33.68 10.97
N LYS A 358 17.45 34.01 9.69
CA LYS A 358 16.51 35.07 9.28
C LYS A 358 15.06 34.59 9.39
N LEU A 359 14.77 33.38 8.89
CA LEU A 359 13.42 32.81 8.88
C LEU A 359 12.91 32.50 10.29
N GLU A 360 13.79 32.07 11.21
CA GLU A 360 13.45 31.81 12.62
C GLU A 360 12.94 33.06 13.34
N LYS A 361 13.43 34.26 12.97
CA LYS A 361 12.93 35.51 13.52
C LYS A 361 11.52 35.86 13.03
N VAL A 362 11.12 35.32 11.88
CA VAL A 362 9.81 35.57 11.27
C VAL A 362 8.79 34.54 11.76
N ASP A 363 9.18 33.27 11.82
CA ASP A 363 8.33 32.16 12.26
C ASP A 363 9.16 31.10 13.00
N PRO A 364 9.36 31.26 14.32
CA PRO A 364 10.14 30.33 15.12
C PRO A 364 9.45 28.96 15.27
N GLU A 365 8.13 28.90 15.15
CA GLU A 365 7.37 27.65 15.31
C GLU A 365 7.61 26.70 14.14
N SER A 366 7.71 27.20 12.91
CA SER A 366 8.07 26.38 11.75
C SER A 366 9.48 25.79 11.86
N VAL A 367 10.44 26.56 12.37
CA VAL A 367 11.82 26.07 12.62
C VAL A 367 11.85 25.01 13.72
N LYS A 368 11.13 25.25 14.82
CA LYS A 368 10.97 24.28 15.91
C LYS A 368 10.34 22.97 15.41
N ARG A 369 9.26 23.05 14.63
CA ARG A 369 8.59 21.89 14.04
C ARG A 369 9.51 21.08 13.14
N ALA A 370 10.28 21.74 12.27
CA ALA A 370 11.29 21.07 11.45
C ALA A 370 12.28 20.28 12.31
N ASN A 371 12.81 20.90 13.38
CA ASN A 371 13.79 20.28 14.28
C ASN A 371 13.24 19.11 15.12
N THR A 372 11.96 19.14 15.50
CA THR A 372 11.36 18.12 16.38
C THR A 372 10.89 16.89 15.62
N PHE A 373 10.30 17.05 14.44
CA PHE A 373 9.61 15.96 13.75
C PHE A 373 10.44 15.29 12.65
N PHE A 374 11.54 15.91 12.22
CA PHE A 374 12.33 15.41 11.09
C PHE A 374 13.83 15.41 11.41
N SER A 375 14.43 14.22 11.34
CA SER A 375 15.89 14.07 11.23
C SER A 375 16.39 14.84 10.01
N ILE A 376 17.64 15.30 10.05
CA ILE A 376 18.25 15.99 8.91
C ILE A 376 18.17 15.05 7.69
N PRO A 377 17.58 15.48 6.56
CA PRO A 377 17.53 14.67 5.35
C PRO A 377 18.94 14.22 4.96
N VAL A 378 19.13 12.92 4.74
CA VAL A 378 20.39 12.36 4.26
C VAL A 378 20.37 12.42 2.74
N PRO A 379 21.40 12.99 2.08
CA PRO A 379 21.46 13.00 0.63
C PRO A 379 21.49 11.61 0.01
N ALA A 380 20.91 11.46 -1.18
CA ALA A 380 21.04 10.24 -1.96
C ALA A 380 22.46 10.12 -2.52
N ARG A 381 23.07 8.92 -2.48
CA ARG A 381 24.36 8.69 -3.14
C ARG A 381 24.17 8.73 -4.66
N ASP A 382 25.02 9.47 -5.35
CA ASP A 382 25.20 9.36 -6.79
C ASP A 382 26.14 8.18 -7.07
N ASP A 383 25.63 7.11 -7.67
CA ASP A 383 26.47 5.97 -8.07
C ASP A 383 27.35 6.28 -9.30
N ASN A 384 27.27 7.50 -9.85
CA ASN A 384 27.97 7.93 -11.06
C ASN A 384 29.11 8.94 -10.84
N THR A 385 29.47 9.22 -9.59
CA THR A 385 30.62 10.11 -9.29
C THR A 385 31.78 9.25 -8.78
N GLN A 386 32.70 8.89 -9.68
CA GLN A 386 33.98 8.30 -9.29
C GLN A 386 34.71 9.26 -8.32
N PRO A 387 35.09 8.82 -7.10
CA PRO A 387 35.90 9.67 -6.23
C PRO A 387 37.31 9.82 -6.83
N ALA A 388 37.79 11.07 -6.89
CA ALA A 388 39.18 11.36 -7.16
C ALA A 388 40.06 10.73 -6.07
N ASP A 389 41.13 10.07 -6.51
CA ASP A 389 42.14 9.42 -5.67
C ASP A 389 42.63 10.35 -4.54
N SER A 390 42.57 9.83 -3.31
CA SER A 390 43.53 10.21 -2.28
C SER A 390 43.88 8.98 -1.44
N ASP A 391 45.17 8.63 -1.52
CA ASP A 391 45.83 7.58 -0.74
C ASP A 391 45.63 7.77 0.77
N ALA A 392 45.06 6.76 1.42
CA ALA A 392 45.42 6.41 2.80
C ALA A 392 45.08 4.93 3.07
N SER A 393 46.13 4.15 3.30
CA SER A 393 46.11 2.73 3.60
C SER A 393 45.50 2.38 4.97
N ALA A 394 44.71 1.30 4.96
CA ALA A 394 44.50 0.29 6.02
C ALA A 394 43.87 0.72 7.37
N THR A 395 42.67 0.20 7.64
CA THR A 395 42.47 -1.04 8.43
C THR A 395 41.04 -1.56 8.24
N SER A 396 40.93 -2.88 8.08
CA SER A 396 39.70 -3.64 7.94
C SER A 396 38.94 -3.76 9.26
N ASN A 397 37.65 -3.40 9.27
CA ASN A 397 36.62 -3.98 10.13
C ASN A 397 35.26 -3.91 9.41
N PRO A 398 34.46 -4.99 9.36
CA PRO A 398 33.17 -4.99 8.70
C PRO A 398 32.10 -4.55 9.70
N ASP A 399 31.74 -3.27 9.69
CA ASP A 399 30.55 -2.80 10.41
C ASP A 399 29.36 -2.66 9.46
N HIS A 400 28.36 -3.49 9.74
CA HIS A 400 27.01 -3.42 9.19
C HIS A 400 26.42 -2.02 9.42
N SER A 401 26.28 -1.23 8.36
CA SER A 401 25.40 -0.05 8.36
C SER A 401 24.12 -0.38 7.63
N ILE A 402 23.10 -0.71 8.41
CA ILE A 402 21.73 -0.95 7.97
C ILE A 402 21.11 0.42 7.67
N ALA A 403 20.88 0.70 6.39
CA ALA A 403 20.18 1.90 5.96
C ALA A 403 18.68 1.77 6.29
N SER A 404 18.24 2.54 7.29
CA SER A 404 16.84 2.72 7.66
C SER A 404 16.15 3.62 6.63
N VAL A 405 15.31 3.02 5.78
CA VAL A 405 14.43 3.73 4.84
C VAL A 405 13.09 3.95 5.54
N ILE A 406 12.79 5.20 5.90
CA ILE A 406 11.47 5.59 6.39
C ILE A 406 10.61 5.97 5.18
N ALA A 407 9.69 5.09 4.81
CA ALA A 407 8.52 5.44 4.02
C ALA A 407 7.52 6.18 4.95
N ALA A 408 7.11 7.38 4.55
CA ALA A 408 6.00 8.12 5.17
C ALA A 408 4.75 8.00 4.27
N PRO A 409 3.54 8.05 4.85
CA PRO A 409 2.36 7.40 4.27
C PRO A 409 1.69 8.24 3.18
N ALA A 410 1.07 7.51 2.25
CA ALA A 410 0.18 8.02 1.23
C ALA A 410 -0.95 8.88 1.84
N ALA A 411 -1.07 10.12 1.34
CA ALA A 411 -2.20 10.99 1.66
C ALA A 411 -3.42 10.58 0.83
N VAL A 412 -4.50 10.25 1.54
CA VAL A 412 -5.84 9.98 1.02
C VAL A 412 -6.38 11.23 0.33
N ALA A 413 -6.73 11.11 -0.95
CA ALA A 413 -7.39 12.16 -1.72
C ALA A 413 -8.85 12.31 -1.28
N MET A 414 -9.23 13.48 -0.75
CA MET A 414 -10.62 13.93 -0.69
C MET A 414 -10.91 14.85 -1.88
N THR A 415 -11.94 14.50 -2.65
CA THR A 415 -12.43 15.26 -3.80
C THR A 415 -13.34 16.41 -3.36
N PRO A 416 -13.27 17.61 -3.96
CA PRO A 416 -14.25 18.66 -3.74
C PRO A 416 -15.43 18.56 -4.72
N GLY A 417 -16.60 18.92 -4.19
CA GLY A 417 -17.93 18.73 -4.76
C GLY A 417 -18.16 19.29 -6.18
N VAL A 418 -18.86 18.46 -6.97
CA VAL A 418 -19.53 18.86 -8.20
C VAL A 418 -21.03 18.94 -7.92
N LYS A 419 -21.62 20.13 -8.12
CA LYS A 419 -23.07 20.33 -8.18
C LYS A 419 -23.57 19.86 -9.55
N LEU A 420 -24.59 19.01 -9.61
CA LEU A 420 -25.46 18.91 -10.78
C LEU A 420 -26.94 18.82 -10.41
N ALA A 421 -27.74 19.33 -11.33
CA ALA A 421 -29.12 19.77 -11.19
C ALA A 421 -30.17 18.66 -11.11
N SER A 422 -31.34 19.11 -10.64
CA SER A 422 -32.65 18.47 -10.51
C SER A 422 -33.11 17.52 -11.62
N ALA A 423 -33.76 16.43 -11.21
CA ALA A 423 -34.78 15.73 -11.99
C ALA A 423 -35.95 15.26 -11.09
N VAL A 424 -37.14 15.32 -11.69
CA VAL A 424 -38.52 15.23 -11.20
C VAL A 424 -38.93 13.83 -10.69
N PRO A 425 -39.89 13.67 -9.75
CA PRO A 425 -40.29 12.37 -9.22
C PRO A 425 -41.41 11.71 -10.04
N LEU A 426 -41.32 10.38 -10.19
CA LEU A 426 -42.42 9.53 -10.65
C LEU A 426 -42.94 8.67 -9.51
N LYS A 427 -44.28 8.63 -9.45
CA LYS A 427 -45.15 8.10 -8.42
C LYS A 427 -45.63 6.71 -8.85
N GLY A 428 -45.69 5.72 -7.95
CA GLY A 428 -46.32 4.42 -8.22
C GLY A 428 -46.27 3.46 -7.02
N PRO A 429 -47.24 2.52 -6.86
CA PRO A 429 -48.04 2.49 -5.64
C PRO A 429 -47.92 1.24 -4.74
N GLN A 430 -48.55 1.40 -3.57
CA GLN A 430 -48.78 0.49 -2.44
C GLN A 430 -49.37 -0.90 -2.75
N MET A 431 -49.01 -1.89 -1.92
CA MET A 431 -49.83 -2.97 -1.29
C MET A 431 -48.84 -3.99 -0.68
N GLY A 432 -48.99 -4.60 0.50
CA GLY A 432 -50.00 -4.58 1.55
C GLY A 432 -49.49 -5.40 2.76
N VAL A 433 -49.85 -4.92 3.96
CA VAL A 433 -50.14 -5.60 5.25
C VAL A 433 -49.89 -7.12 5.35
N VAL A 434 -49.16 -7.58 6.40
CA VAL A 434 -49.70 -8.40 7.53
C VAL A 434 -48.82 -8.25 8.77
N ALA A 435 -49.49 -7.98 9.90
CA ALA A 435 -48.95 -7.77 11.24
C ALA A 435 -48.73 -9.07 12.02
N GLY A 436 -47.71 -9.03 12.90
CA GLY A 436 -47.64 -9.52 14.28
C GLY A 436 -48.21 -10.89 14.66
N THR A 437 -47.44 -11.66 15.45
CA THR A 437 -47.84 -12.08 16.82
C THR A 437 -46.60 -12.56 17.58
N SER A 438 -46.37 -11.97 18.76
CA SER A 438 -45.45 -12.44 19.79
C SER A 438 -46.26 -13.24 20.81
N MET A 439 -45.81 -14.44 21.24
CA MET A 439 -46.19 -14.98 22.56
C MET A 439 -45.25 -16.10 23.05
N LEU A 440 -44.57 -15.75 24.15
CA LEU A 440 -44.29 -16.49 25.38
C LEU A 440 -43.91 -17.99 25.39
N MET A 441 -42.66 -18.19 25.83
CA MET A 441 -42.22 -18.99 26.99
C MET A 441 -43.03 -20.24 27.40
N GLY A 442 -42.45 -21.41 27.11
CA GLY A 442 -42.66 -22.65 27.86
C GLY A 442 -41.40 -23.00 28.66
N ARG A 443 -41.50 -22.90 29.99
CA ARG A 443 -40.46 -23.27 30.97
C ARG A 443 -40.52 -24.79 31.22
N ARG A 444 -39.44 -25.54 30.99
CA ARG A 444 -39.22 -26.88 31.58
C ARG A 444 -37.80 -26.97 32.12
N ASN A 445 -37.70 -27.23 33.42
CA ASN A 445 -36.45 -27.52 34.13
C ASN A 445 -36.00 -28.94 33.83
N VAL A 446 -34.72 -29.14 33.49
CA VAL A 446 -34.00 -30.41 33.69
C VAL A 446 -32.57 -30.11 34.15
N ALA A 447 -32.28 -30.66 35.34
CA ALA A 447 -31.01 -31.05 35.96
C ALA A 447 -29.70 -30.29 35.67
N ALA A 448 -29.08 -29.84 36.77
CA ALA A 448 -27.71 -29.34 36.83
C ALA A 448 -26.70 -30.42 36.40
N VAL A 449 -25.86 -30.09 35.42
CA VAL A 449 -24.61 -30.78 35.11
C VAL A 449 -23.47 -29.92 35.65
N ASP A 450 -22.57 -30.57 36.37
CA ASP A 450 -21.38 -30.03 37.01
C ASP A 450 -20.44 -29.41 35.96
N GLN A 451 -20.05 -28.13 36.12
CA GLN A 451 -19.19 -27.39 35.18
C GLN A 451 -17.89 -26.96 35.88
N PRO A 452 -16.70 -27.41 35.42
CA PRO A 452 -15.42 -26.90 35.89
C PRO A 452 -15.05 -25.51 35.34
N ASP A 453 -15.84 -24.94 34.41
CA ASP A 453 -15.44 -23.77 33.60
C ASP A 453 -15.83 -22.39 34.15
N ARG A 454 -16.42 -22.30 35.35
CA ARG A 454 -16.88 -21.00 35.89
C ARG A 454 -15.74 -20.06 36.26
N LEU A 455 -14.57 -20.57 36.67
CA LEU A 455 -13.42 -19.74 37.03
C LEU A 455 -12.69 -19.18 35.80
N ALA A 456 -12.59 -19.96 34.72
CA ALA A 456 -11.99 -19.51 33.46
C ALA A 456 -12.84 -18.42 32.79
N ASN A 457 -14.16 -18.58 32.79
CA ASN A 457 -15.10 -17.58 32.28
C ASN A 457 -15.11 -16.27 33.13
N LEU A 458 -14.88 -16.34 34.44
CA LEU A 458 -14.78 -15.15 35.30
C LEU A 458 -13.48 -14.38 35.06
N LEU A 459 -12.37 -15.07 34.75
CA LEU A 459 -11.10 -14.44 34.41
C LEU A 459 -11.15 -13.78 33.02
N GLN A 460 -11.75 -14.45 32.04
CA GLN A 460 -12.02 -13.86 30.73
C GLN A 460 -12.97 -12.66 30.82
N LEU A 461 -14.04 -12.76 31.61
CA LEU A 461 -14.94 -11.63 31.85
C LEU A 461 -14.23 -10.47 32.56
N GLY A 462 -13.37 -10.76 33.53
CA GLY A 462 -12.54 -9.75 34.20
C GLY A 462 -11.57 -9.06 33.25
N PHE A 463 -10.96 -9.82 32.32
CA PHE A 463 -10.08 -9.29 31.28
C PHE A 463 -10.84 -8.37 30.30
N VAL A 464 -12.01 -8.80 29.82
CA VAL A 464 -12.86 -7.99 28.93
C VAL A 464 -13.32 -6.70 29.61
N ILE A 465 -13.71 -6.76 30.89
CA ILE A 465 -14.09 -5.58 31.67
C ILE A 465 -12.89 -4.64 31.86
N ALA A 466 -11.69 -5.17 32.13
CA ALA A 466 -10.48 -4.37 32.29
C ALA A 466 -10.11 -3.64 31.00
N VAL A 467 -10.13 -4.34 29.85
CA VAL A 467 -9.89 -3.73 28.54
C VAL A 467 -10.93 -2.64 28.27
N ALA A 468 -12.21 -2.90 28.49
CA ALA A 468 -13.26 -1.90 28.28
C ALA A 468 -13.08 -0.63 29.14
N ILE A 469 -12.67 -0.78 30.41
CA ILE A 469 -12.37 0.35 31.29
C ILE A 469 -11.14 1.13 30.80
N SER A 470 -10.09 0.43 30.37
CA SER A 470 -8.89 1.07 29.80
C SER A 470 -9.21 1.87 28.54
N THR A 471 -10.04 1.33 27.64
CA THR A 471 -10.47 2.03 26.42
C THR A 471 -11.31 3.26 26.76
N LEU A 472 -12.19 3.17 27.76
CA LEU A 472 -12.96 4.30 28.27
C LEU A 472 -12.07 5.39 28.88
N MET A 473 -11.05 5.02 29.66
CA MET A 473 -10.11 5.99 30.22
C MET A 473 -9.26 6.67 29.14
N ILE A 474 -8.84 5.94 28.10
CA ILE A 474 -8.13 6.49 26.94
C ILE A 474 -9.04 7.44 26.16
N ALA A 475 -10.29 7.06 25.90
CA ALA A 475 -11.26 7.92 25.23
C ALA A 475 -11.53 9.21 26.05
N GLN A 476 -11.64 9.09 27.37
CA GLN A 476 -11.86 10.22 28.27
C GLN A 476 -10.63 11.14 28.36
N PHE A 477 -9.42 10.57 28.30
CA PHE A 477 -8.17 11.32 28.20
C PHE A 477 -8.06 12.08 26.86
N LEU A 478 -8.45 11.44 25.74
CA LEU A 478 -8.50 12.08 24.42
C LEU A 478 -9.54 13.20 24.34
N LEU A 479 -10.69 13.04 25.00
CA LEU A 479 -11.72 14.08 25.11
C LEU A 479 -11.26 15.28 25.94
N LEU A 480 -10.52 15.04 27.03
CA LEU A 480 -9.98 16.11 27.89
C LEU A 480 -8.77 16.82 27.28
N THR A 481 -8.06 16.20 26.33
CA THR A 481 -6.87 16.75 25.65
C THR A 481 -7.17 17.33 24.27
N GLY A 482 -8.45 17.46 23.88
CA GLY A 482 -8.88 18.20 22.68
C GLY A 482 -8.96 17.39 21.39
N GLY A 483 -9.00 16.06 21.45
CA GLY A 483 -9.25 15.21 20.28
C GLY A 483 -10.74 15.20 19.92
N THR A 484 -11.09 15.74 18.75
CA THR A 484 -12.46 15.69 18.21
C THR A 484 -12.77 14.30 17.62
N LEU A 485 -13.81 13.63 18.14
CA LEU A 485 -14.44 12.45 17.52
C LEU A 485 -15.60 12.87 16.61
N PRO A 486 -15.90 12.11 15.53
CA PRO A 486 -17.01 12.40 14.62
C PRO A 486 -18.37 12.19 15.33
N GLN A 487 -19.23 13.21 15.27
CA GLN A 487 -20.59 13.15 15.83
C GLN A 487 -21.47 12.16 15.05
N GLN A 488 -21.96 11.13 15.74
CA GLN A 488 -23.20 10.44 15.39
C GLN A 488 -24.38 11.30 15.86
N GLU A 489 -25.11 11.92 14.94
CA GLU A 489 -26.36 12.62 15.25
C GLU A 489 -27.47 11.60 15.57
N THR A 490 -27.75 11.40 16.85
CA THR A 490 -29.05 10.88 17.32
C THR A 490 -29.99 12.06 17.58
N ALA A 491 -31.03 12.16 16.76
CA ALA A 491 -32.11 13.11 16.94
C ALA A 491 -32.97 12.79 18.17
N SER A 492 -33.17 13.78 19.07
CA SER A 492 -34.45 13.97 19.75
C SER A 492 -34.59 15.34 20.44
N ALA A 493 -35.60 16.07 19.99
CA ALA A 493 -36.49 16.99 20.71
C ALA A 493 -35.92 18.22 21.47
N MET A 494 -36.32 19.43 21.05
CA MET A 494 -37.55 20.08 21.55
C MET A 494 -37.83 21.41 20.82
N ASN A 495 -39.12 21.61 20.55
CA ASN A 495 -39.80 22.85 20.21
C ASN A 495 -39.27 24.07 20.99
N GLU A 496 -39.23 25.24 20.34
CA GLU A 496 -40.14 26.35 20.66
C GLU A 496 -40.01 27.54 19.69
N ASN A 497 -41.16 27.92 19.15
CA ASN A 497 -41.59 29.22 18.61
C ASN A 497 -40.64 30.43 18.77
N THR A 498 -40.29 31.09 17.66
CA THR A 498 -40.96 32.34 17.18
C THR A 498 -40.43 32.76 15.82
#